data_AF-M0PJQ8-F1
#
_entry.id   AF-M0PJQ8-F1
#
_cell.length_a   1.000
_cell.length_b   1.000
_cell.length_c   1.000
_cell.angle_alpha   90.00
_cell.angle_beta   90.00
_cell.angle_gamma   90.00
#
_symmetry.space_group_name_H-M   'P 1'
#
loop_
_entity.id
_entity.type
_entity.pdbx_description
1 polymer ?
#
loop_
_entity_poly.entity_id
_entity_poly.type
_entity_poly.pdbx_seq_one_letter_code
_entity_poly.pdbx_strand_id
1 'polypeptide(L)'
;MDARVDESVFIDWFAFVDAEKGDDIENHPEIWKEWELPVALSELSTDDFVSSQPFGGEVNLNALAIGLGLEEVKYEPEVFGGIVYEPTDYEATVFIFWRGIIFSVGGTRDSTTEALEHTLDRLEMLDLDDDASFEADMQTGRVSDYI
;
A
#
# COMPACT_ATOMS: atom_id res chain seq x y z
N MET A 1 -16.82 18.75 5.78
CA MET A 1 -16.06 18.17 6.90
C MET A 1 -16.66 16.82 7.16
N ASP A 2 -16.01 15.81 6.57
CA ASP A 2 -15.98 14.39 6.91
C ASP A 2 -15.39 13.75 5.64
N ALA A 3 -14.06 13.86 5.50
CA ALA A 3 -13.35 13.00 4.56
C ALA A 3 -13.20 11.66 5.28
N ARG A 4 -14.30 10.92 5.36
CA ARG A 4 -14.20 9.48 5.58
C ARG A 4 -13.39 8.98 4.41
N VAL A 5 -12.24 8.38 4.70
CA VAL A 5 -11.57 7.49 3.78
C VAL A 5 -12.67 6.57 3.27
N ASP A 6 -13.03 6.72 1.99
CA ASP A 6 -14.10 5.97 1.36
C ASP A 6 -13.83 4.49 1.63
N GLU A 7 -14.85 3.76 2.12
CA GLU A 7 -14.80 2.39 2.64
C GLU A 7 -14.36 1.33 1.59
N SER A 8 -13.61 1.70 0.55
CA SER A 8 -13.29 0.85 -0.60
C SER A 8 -11.83 0.86 -1.08
N VAL A 9 -10.91 1.57 -0.40
CA VAL A 9 -9.48 1.60 -0.83
C VAL A 9 -8.60 0.50 -0.25
N PHE A 10 -8.97 -0.10 0.88
CA PHE A 10 -8.21 -1.20 1.46
C PHE A 10 -8.73 -2.53 0.94
N ILE A 11 -8.26 -2.90 -0.26
CA ILE A 11 -8.29 -4.27 -0.80
C ILE A 11 -9.74 -4.72 -1.12
N ASP A 12 -9.94 -5.43 -2.23
CA ASP A 12 -11.15 -6.25 -2.38
C ASP A 12 -11.04 -7.44 -1.42
N TRP A 13 -10.95 -7.19 -0.10
CA TRP A 13 -10.73 -8.21 0.93
C TRP A 13 -11.83 -9.27 0.86
N PHE A 14 -13.04 -8.83 0.48
CA PHE A 14 -14.21 -9.66 0.25
C PHE A 14 -14.04 -10.65 -0.92
N ALA A 15 -13.04 -10.48 -1.79
CA ALA A 15 -12.72 -11.46 -2.82
C ALA A 15 -11.93 -12.67 -2.28
N PHE A 16 -11.33 -12.55 -1.10
CA PHE A 16 -10.53 -13.61 -0.47
C PHE A 16 -11.34 -14.47 0.51
N VAL A 17 -12.54 -14.02 0.89
CA VAL A 17 -13.47 -14.71 1.80
C VAL A 17 -14.87 -14.74 1.18
N ASP A 18 -15.80 -15.51 1.74
CA ASP A 18 -17.20 -15.53 1.28
C ASP A 18 -17.94 -14.29 1.81
N ALA A 19 -17.54 -13.11 1.33
CA ALA A 19 -18.12 -11.82 1.71
C ALA A 19 -18.56 -11.04 0.47
N GLU A 20 -19.55 -10.16 0.64
CA GLU A 20 -20.04 -9.28 -0.43
C GLU A 20 -19.38 -7.91 -0.35
N LYS A 21 -19.26 -7.25 -1.52
CA LYS A 21 -18.76 -5.88 -1.58
C LYS A 21 -19.68 -4.96 -0.76
N GLY A 22 -19.14 -4.37 0.30
CA GLY A 22 -19.87 -3.51 1.24
C GLY A 22 -20.18 -4.15 2.59
N ASP A 23 -19.79 -5.41 2.81
CA ASP A 23 -19.71 -5.96 4.16
C ASP A 23 -18.66 -5.19 4.99
N ASP A 24 -18.81 -5.22 6.32
CA ASP A 24 -17.84 -4.62 7.23
C ASP A 24 -16.76 -5.66 7.55
N ILE A 25 -15.49 -5.29 7.34
CA ILE A 25 -14.33 -6.16 7.53
C ILE A 25 -14.19 -6.66 8.99
N GLU A 26 -14.73 -5.92 9.96
CA GLU A 26 -14.75 -6.35 11.37
C GLU A 26 -15.59 -7.62 11.59
N ASN A 27 -16.58 -7.87 10.72
CA ASN A 27 -17.44 -9.05 10.80
C ASN A 27 -16.81 -10.32 10.22
N HIS A 28 -15.63 -10.20 9.60
CA HIS A 28 -14.92 -11.31 8.95
C HIS A 28 -13.57 -11.58 9.63
N PRO A 29 -13.56 -12.09 10.87
CA PRO A 29 -12.34 -12.27 11.64
C PRO A 29 -11.37 -13.31 11.08
N GLU A 30 -11.83 -14.15 10.16
CA GLU A 30 -11.01 -15.07 9.36
C GLU A 30 -9.94 -14.33 8.52
N ILE A 31 -10.22 -13.12 8.03
CA ILE A 31 -9.27 -12.35 7.23
C ILE A 31 -8.03 -12.02 8.07
N TRP A 32 -8.24 -11.58 9.31
CA TRP A 32 -7.16 -11.22 10.23
C TRP A 32 -6.36 -12.41 10.76
N LYS A 33 -6.82 -13.64 10.51
CA LYS A 33 -6.10 -14.88 10.88
C LYS A 33 -5.23 -15.42 9.76
N GLU A 34 -5.61 -15.15 8.51
CA GLU A 34 -4.91 -15.65 7.34
C GLU A 34 -3.77 -14.71 6.92
N TRP A 35 -3.83 -13.41 7.27
CA TRP A 35 -2.82 -12.43 6.85
C TRP A 35 -1.90 -12.03 8.01
N GLU A 36 -0.60 -12.21 7.84
CA GLU A 36 0.38 -11.65 8.75
C GLU A 36 0.68 -10.22 8.32
N LEU A 37 0.46 -9.26 9.23
CA LEU A 37 0.82 -7.87 8.96
C LEU A 37 2.34 -7.73 8.84
N PRO A 38 2.84 -7.06 7.79
CA PRO A 38 4.25 -6.70 7.69
C PRO A 38 4.72 -5.94 8.94
N VAL A 39 5.96 -6.19 9.37
CA VAL A 39 6.55 -5.60 10.59
C VAL A 39 6.36 -4.08 10.61
N ALA A 40 6.64 -3.41 9.48
CA ALA A 40 6.51 -1.96 9.34
C ALA A 40 5.08 -1.43 9.57
N LEU A 41 4.03 -2.24 9.35
CA LEU A 41 2.66 -1.87 9.73
C LEU A 41 2.35 -2.22 11.19
N SER A 42 2.89 -3.34 11.69
CA SER A 42 2.65 -3.79 13.07
C SER A 42 3.30 -2.90 14.14
N GLU A 43 4.36 -2.18 13.79
CA GLU A 43 5.12 -1.31 14.70
C GLU A 43 4.82 0.19 14.51
N LEU A 44 3.82 0.54 13.71
CA LEU A 44 3.45 1.95 13.47
C LEU A 44 3.12 2.70 14.76
N SER A 45 3.70 3.88 14.90
CA SER A 45 3.39 4.87 15.94
C SER A 45 2.39 5.89 15.42
N THR A 46 1.62 6.49 16.34
CA THR A 46 0.74 7.64 16.02
C THR A 46 1.52 8.86 15.52
N ASP A 47 2.79 8.96 15.86
CA ASP A 47 3.68 10.05 15.43
C ASP A 47 4.27 9.85 14.03
N ASP A 48 4.17 8.64 13.46
CA ASP A 48 4.65 8.34 12.12
C ASP A 48 3.79 9.02 11.05
N PHE A 49 4.32 9.07 9.83
CA PHE A 49 3.64 9.61 8.67
C PHE A 49 3.26 8.51 7.70
N VAL A 50 2.21 8.80 6.92
CA VAL A 50 1.77 8.00 5.79
C VAL A 50 1.64 8.91 4.60
N SER A 51 2.28 8.56 3.48
CA SER A 51 1.98 9.15 2.17
C SER A 51 1.23 8.12 1.33
N SER A 52 0.20 8.53 0.62
CA SER A 52 -0.66 7.61 -0.13
C SER A 52 -1.02 8.18 -1.48
N GLN A 53 -0.99 7.31 -2.48
CA GLN A 53 -1.32 7.58 -3.87
C GLN A 53 -2.41 6.61 -4.32
N PRO A 54 -3.68 7.05 -4.38
CA PRO A 54 -4.73 6.28 -5.02
C PRO A 54 -4.46 6.13 -6.53
N PHE A 55 -4.89 5.00 -7.07
CA PHE A 55 -4.83 4.76 -8.51
C PHE A 55 -5.99 3.86 -8.98
N GLY A 56 -6.42 4.10 -10.20
CA GLY A 56 -7.38 3.25 -10.91
C GLY A 56 -6.69 2.15 -11.72
N GLY A 57 -7.42 1.11 -12.09
CA GLY A 57 -6.86 -0.01 -12.85
C GLY A 57 -6.11 -1.02 -11.97
N GLU A 58 -5.17 -1.75 -12.55
CA GLU A 58 -4.43 -2.82 -11.88
C GLU A 58 -2.93 -2.75 -12.18
N VAL A 59 -2.11 -3.17 -11.21
CA VAL A 59 -0.66 -3.38 -11.38
C VAL A 59 -0.30 -4.85 -11.18
N ASN A 60 0.69 -5.34 -11.93
CA ASN A 60 1.14 -6.72 -11.83
C ASN A 60 2.18 -6.89 -10.73
N LEU A 61 1.76 -7.31 -9.53
CA LEU A 61 2.64 -7.49 -8.37
C LEU A 61 3.83 -8.44 -8.62
N ASN A 62 3.68 -9.47 -9.46
CA ASN A 62 4.79 -10.36 -9.81
C ASN A 62 5.86 -9.61 -10.63
N ALA A 63 5.43 -8.80 -11.59
CA ALA A 63 6.33 -7.99 -12.40
C ALA A 63 7.00 -6.90 -11.54
N LEU A 64 6.26 -6.28 -10.62
CA LEU A 64 6.81 -5.30 -9.67
C LEU A 64 7.90 -5.90 -8.79
N ALA A 65 7.68 -7.08 -8.20
CA ALA A 65 8.67 -7.71 -7.34
C ALA A 65 9.99 -7.98 -8.07
N ILE A 66 9.92 -8.37 -9.35
CA ILE A 66 11.10 -8.60 -10.18
C ILE A 66 11.74 -7.26 -10.60
N GLY A 67 10.93 -6.30 -11.05
CA GLY A 67 11.41 -5.05 -11.62
C GLY A 67 11.99 -4.08 -10.59
N LEU A 68 11.39 -4.01 -9.40
CA LEU A 68 11.84 -3.18 -8.29
C LEU A 68 13.12 -3.70 -7.65
N GLY A 69 13.34 -5.03 -7.65
CA GLY A 69 14.55 -5.67 -7.16
C GLY A 69 14.26 -6.58 -5.97
N LEU A 70 14.58 -7.87 -6.11
CA LEU A 70 14.25 -8.91 -5.13
C LEU A 70 14.94 -8.72 -3.76
N GLU A 71 16.00 -7.92 -3.68
CA GLU A 71 16.68 -7.62 -2.42
C GLU A 71 15.94 -6.54 -1.61
N GLU A 72 15.17 -5.69 -2.29
CA GLU A 72 14.43 -4.55 -1.71
C GLU A 72 12.93 -4.86 -1.58
N VAL A 73 12.45 -5.96 -2.18
CA VAL A 73 11.04 -6.36 -2.17
C VAL A 73 10.83 -7.66 -1.40
N LYS A 74 9.84 -7.65 -0.49
CA LYS A 74 9.24 -8.86 0.08
C LYS A 74 7.87 -9.06 -0.56
N TYR A 75 7.69 -10.17 -1.26
CA TYR A 75 6.43 -10.57 -1.88
C TYR A 75 6.11 -12.02 -1.55
N GLU A 76 5.17 -12.21 -0.63
CA GLU A 76 4.68 -13.51 -0.18
C GLU A 76 3.15 -13.44 -0.22
N PRO A 77 2.50 -13.67 -1.38
CA PRO A 77 1.06 -13.43 -1.56
C PRO A 77 0.17 -14.32 -0.67
N GLU A 78 0.70 -15.43 -0.17
CA GLU A 78 0.01 -16.29 0.82
C GLU A 78 0.04 -15.68 2.23
N VAL A 79 0.93 -14.73 2.50
CA VAL A 79 1.14 -14.09 3.80
C VAL A 79 0.57 -12.67 3.84
N PHE A 80 0.75 -11.91 2.75
CA PHE A 80 0.30 -10.53 2.62
C PHE A 80 -0.07 -10.23 1.16
N GLY A 81 -1.28 -9.70 0.92
CA GLY A 81 -1.80 -9.48 -0.45
C GLY A 81 -1.23 -8.26 -1.19
N GLY A 82 -0.08 -7.74 -0.77
CA GLY A 82 0.66 -6.68 -1.45
C GLY A 82 2.16 -6.99 -1.48
N ILE A 83 2.94 -6.13 -2.12
CA ILE A 83 4.40 -6.16 -1.97
C ILE A 83 4.84 -5.14 -0.93
N VAL A 84 5.84 -5.50 -0.15
CA VAL A 84 6.54 -4.60 0.78
C VAL A 84 7.87 -4.24 0.13
N TYR A 85 8.02 -2.99 -0.27
CA TYR A 85 9.21 -2.45 -0.92
C TYR A 85 9.94 -1.51 0.05
N GLU A 86 11.22 -1.78 0.28
CA GLU A 86 12.11 -1.06 1.19
C GLU A 86 13.28 -0.48 0.36
N PRO A 87 13.08 0.64 -0.37
CA PRO A 87 14.13 1.20 -1.22
C PRO A 87 15.31 1.69 -0.37
N THR A 88 16.52 1.26 -0.73
CA THR A 88 17.73 1.37 0.11
C THR A 88 18.09 2.82 0.49
N ASP A 89 17.80 3.78 -0.39
CA ASP A 89 18.15 5.19 -0.20
C ASP A 89 17.10 6.00 0.60
N TYR A 90 16.01 5.37 1.05
CA TYR A 90 14.90 6.07 1.72
C TYR A 90 14.54 5.43 3.06
N GLU A 91 14.31 6.26 4.07
CA GLU A 91 13.91 5.85 5.42
C GLU A 91 12.40 5.62 5.53
N ALA A 92 11.81 4.88 4.58
CA ALA A 92 10.39 4.55 4.56
C ALA A 92 10.14 3.20 3.87
N THR A 93 9.06 2.55 4.26
CA THR A 93 8.58 1.30 3.64
C THR A 93 7.37 1.61 2.77
N VAL A 94 7.36 1.09 1.55
CA VAL A 94 6.29 1.28 0.56
C VAL A 94 5.48 -0.01 0.40
N PHE A 95 4.17 0.11 0.44
CA PHE A 95 3.20 -0.96 0.27
C PHE A 95 2.47 -0.75 -1.05
N ILE A 96 2.57 -1.73 -1.94
CA ILE A 96 1.92 -1.69 -3.25
C ILE A 96 0.93 -2.84 -3.34
N PHE A 97 -0.33 -2.49 -3.55
CA PHE A 97 -1.41 -3.45 -3.79
C PHE A 97 -1.68 -3.53 -5.28
N TRP A 98 -2.27 -4.65 -5.73
CA TRP A 98 -2.60 -4.87 -7.13
C TRP A 98 -3.59 -3.83 -7.71
N ARG A 99 -4.31 -3.08 -6.87
CA ARG A 99 -5.27 -2.04 -7.25
C ARG A 99 -5.48 -1.06 -6.11
N GLY A 100 -6.06 0.10 -6.43
CA GLY A 100 -6.69 1.00 -5.47
C GLY A 100 -5.73 1.99 -4.85
N ILE A 101 -4.66 1.54 -4.20
CA ILE A 101 -3.74 2.43 -3.50
C ILE A 101 -2.31 1.89 -3.41
N ILE A 102 -1.34 2.80 -3.52
CA ILE A 102 0.04 2.61 -3.08
C ILE A 102 0.27 3.57 -1.92
N PHE A 103 0.92 3.13 -0.86
CA PHE A 103 1.25 4.04 0.24
C PHE A 103 2.60 3.72 0.86
N SER A 104 3.22 4.70 1.50
CA SER A 104 4.46 4.55 2.23
C SER A 104 4.26 4.98 3.68
N VAL A 105 5.04 4.38 4.58
CA VAL A 105 5.07 4.72 6.00
C VAL A 105 6.50 4.97 6.45
N GLY A 106 6.68 5.89 7.40
CA GLY A 106 8.00 6.31 7.85
C GLY A 106 7.94 7.37 8.94
N GLY A 107 9.07 7.58 9.62
CA GLY A 107 9.13 8.43 10.81
C GLY A 107 9.00 9.93 10.51
N THR A 108 9.12 10.35 9.24
CA THR A 108 9.01 11.75 8.83
C THR A 108 8.14 11.90 7.60
N ARG A 109 7.58 13.11 7.42
CA ARG A 109 6.80 13.44 6.22
C ARG A 109 7.61 13.33 4.93
N ASP A 110 8.85 13.79 4.96
CA ASP A 110 9.71 13.83 3.78
C ASP A 110 10.12 12.41 3.39
N SER A 111 10.52 11.58 4.36
CA SER A 111 10.89 10.18 4.09
C SER A 111 9.77 9.38 3.42
N THR A 112 8.51 9.54 3.84
CA THR A 112 7.39 8.84 3.21
C THR A 112 7.09 9.38 1.81
N THR A 113 7.10 10.70 1.66
CA THR A 113 6.79 11.37 0.40
C THR A 113 7.83 11.03 -0.66
N GLU A 114 9.11 11.19 -0.35
CA GLU A 114 10.22 10.93 -1.27
C GLU A 114 10.29 9.45 -1.67
N ALA A 115 10.04 8.51 -0.75
CA ALA A 115 10.02 7.09 -1.07
C ALA A 115 8.85 6.72 -1.99
N LEU A 116 7.68 7.35 -1.80
CA LEU A 116 6.52 7.10 -2.64
C LEU A 116 6.71 7.70 -4.05
N GLU A 117 7.20 8.94 -4.14
CA GLU A 117 7.55 9.58 -5.41
C GLU A 117 8.59 8.74 -6.18
N HIS A 118 9.67 8.32 -5.51
CA HIS A 118 10.66 7.43 -6.09
C HIS A 118 10.05 6.12 -6.62
N THR A 119 9.10 5.55 -5.87
CA THR A 119 8.43 4.33 -6.30
C THR A 119 7.60 4.57 -7.55
N LEU A 120 6.82 5.65 -7.61
CA LEU A 120 6.02 6.00 -8.79
C LEU A 120 6.90 6.22 -10.02
N ASP A 121 8.00 6.97 -9.87
CA ASP A 121 8.98 7.18 -10.94
C ASP A 121 9.56 5.85 -11.43
N ARG A 122 9.83 4.91 -10.52
CA ARG A 122 10.32 3.57 -10.87
C ARG A 122 9.29 2.75 -11.63
N LEU A 123 8.01 2.83 -11.27
CA LEU A 123 6.93 2.14 -11.99
C LEU A 123 6.85 2.63 -13.44
N GLU A 124 6.83 3.95 -13.63
CA GLU A 124 6.79 4.58 -14.96
C GLU A 124 8.04 4.22 -15.79
N MET A 125 9.24 4.33 -15.20
CA MET A 125 10.49 4.01 -15.90
C MET A 125 10.60 2.55 -16.35
N LEU A 126 9.92 1.64 -15.66
CA LEU A 126 9.94 0.22 -15.95
C LEU A 126 8.74 -0.24 -16.78
N ASP A 127 7.84 0.67 -17.17
CA ASP A 127 6.61 0.36 -17.91
C ASP A 127 5.71 -0.62 -17.14
N LEU A 128 5.65 -0.45 -15.81
CA LEU A 128 4.92 -1.35 -14.90
C LEU A 128 3.55 -0.79 -14.48
N ASP A 129 3.18 0.36 -15.01
CA ASP A 129 1.92 1.07 -14.79
C ASP A 129 0.99 1.13 -16.01
N ASP A 130 1.27 0.37 -17.08
CA ASP A 130 0.51 0.36 -18.34
C ASP A 130 -1.02 0.27 -18.18
N ASP A 131 -1.48 -0.53 -17.21
CA ASP A 131 -2.90 -0.75 -16.89
C ASP A 131 -3.39 0.04 -15.68
N ALA A 132 -2.56 0.92 -15.12
CA ALA A 132 -2.83 1.73 -13.95
C ALA A 132 -2.94 3.23 -14.29
N SER A 133 -3.79 3.95 -13.58
CA SER A 133 -3.94 5.40 -13.72
C SER A 133 -3.77 6.08 -12.37
N PHE A 134 -2.61 6.69 -12.16
CA PHE A 134 -2.30 7.44 -10.95
C PHE A 134 -2.88 8.87 -11.01
N GLU A 135 -3.63 9.27 -9.98
CA GLU A 135 -4.12 10.65 -9.86
C GLU A 135 -3.01 11.58 -9.35
N ALA A 136 -3.05 12.88 -9.64
CA ALA A 136 -1.98 13.80 -9.21
C ALA A 136 -2.03 14.16 -7.70
N ASP A 137 -3.03 13.70 -6.98
CA ASP A 137 -3.32 14.11 -5.61
C ASP A 137 -2.76 13.11 -4.59
N MET A 138 -1.43 13.04 -4.49
CA MET A 138 -0.77 12.37 -3.36
C MET A 138 -1.19 13.04 -2.05
N GLN A 139 -1.59 12.23 -1.08
CA GLN A 139 -2.00 12.69 0.24
C GLN A 139 -0.97 12.27 1.27
N THR A 140 -0.67 13.14 2.22
CA THR A 140 0.27 12.83 3.30
C THR A 140 -0.26 13.33 4.64
N GLY A 141 -0.32 12.45 5.63
CA GLY A 141 -0.83 12.73 6.96
C GLY A 141 0.01 12.03 8.04
N ARG A 142 -0.24 12.36 9.31
CA ARG A 142 0.24 11.52 10.41
C ARG A 142 -0.65 10.30 10.52
N VAL A 143 -0.12 9.18 11.02
CA VAL A 143 -0.93 7.99 11.34
C VAL A 143 -2.10 8.37 12.26
N SER A 144 -1.87 9.26 13.23
CA SER A 144 -2.91 9.78 14.13
C SER A 144 -4.10 10.45 13.44
N ASP A 145 -3.96 10.88 12.19
CA ASP A 145 -5.04 11.56 11.46
C ASP A 145 -6.05 10.54 10.88
N TYR A 146 -5.71 9.25 10.89
CA TYR A 146 -6.50 8.16 10.30
C TYR A 146 -7.12 7.21 11.35
N ILE A 147 -6.86 7.41 12.65
CA ILE A 147 -7.31 6.55 13.76
C ILE A 147 -8.06 7.31 14.85
#